data_AF-W4VJV5-F1
#
_entry.id   AF-W4VJV5-F1
#
_cell.length_a   1.000
_cell.length_b   1.000
_cell.length_c   1.000
_cell.angle_alpha   90.00
_cell.angle_beta   90.00
_cell.angle_gamma   90.00
#
_symmetry.space_group_name_H-M   'P 1'
#
loop_
_entity.id
_entity.type
_entity.pdbx_description
1 polymer ?
#
loop_
_entity_poly.entity_id
_entity_poly.type
_entity_poly.pdbx_seq_one_letter_code
_entity_poly.pdbx_strand_id
1 'polypeptide(L)' 'MGWLIVLNWNALVENLHPNGVMLLVIGGLLYTFGAVFYVWRGFKYHHALWHLFVLAGTIVHFFCVLLYVLPVN' A
#
# COMPACT_ATOMS: atom_id res chain seq x y z
N MET A 1 7.48 0.30 9.34
CA MET A 1 7.86 -0.78 8.39
C MET A 1 7.14 -0.69 7.04
N GLY A 2 6.69 0.50 6.57
CA GLY A 2 5.86 0.58 5.35
C GLY A 2 6.61 0.42 4.02
N TRP A 3 7.85 0.92 3.94
CA TRP A 3 8.64 0.94 2.70
C TRP A 3 9.79 -0.09 2.68
N LEU A 4 9.69 -1.16 3.46
CA LEU A 4 10.71 -2.22 3.48
C LEU A 4 10.96 -2.83 2.10
N ILE A 5 9.96 -2.76 1.22
CA ILE A 5 10.02 -3.25 -0.15
C ILE A 5 11.07 -2.53 -1.02
N VAL A 6 11.44 -1.30 -0.68
CA VAL A 6 12.47 -0.52 -1.40
C VAL A 6 13.85 -1.12 -1.21
N LEU A 7 14.10 -1.78 -0.07
CA LEU A 7 15.39 -2.39 0.24
C LEU A 7 15.76 -3.51 -0.73
N ASN A 8 14.77 -4.17 -1.33
CA ASN A 8 14.97 -5.24 -2.30
C ASN A 8 14.22 -4.98 -3.61
N TRP A 9 14.24 -3.72 -4.06
CA TRP A 9 13.46 -3.26 -5.21
C TRP A 9 13.75 -4.03 -6.51
N ASN A 10 15.03 -4.27 -6.82
CA ASN A 10 15.40 -4.95 -8.06
C ASN A 10 14.82 -6.36 -8.13
N ALA A 11 14.98 -7.15 -7.07
CA ALA A 11 14.41 -8.50 -7.00
C ALA A 11 12.87 -8.48 -7.08
N LEU A 12 12.22 -7.45 -6.52
CA LEU A 12 10.77 -7.31 -6.60
C LEU A 12 10.31 -7.13 -8.06
N VAL A 13 10.90 -6.18 -8.77
CA VAL A 13 10.47 -5.83 -10.14
C VAL A 13 10.82 -6.94 -11.14
N GLU A 14 11.87 -7.70 -10.90
CA GLU A 14 12.24 -8.86 -11.72
C GLU A 14 11.30 -10.06 -11.54
N ASN A 15 10.72 -10.23 -10.35
CA ASN A 15 9.92 -11.43 -10.02
C ASN A 15 8.41 -11.18 -9.95
N LEU A 16 7.96 -9.92 -9.89
CA LEU A 16 6.55 -9.57 -9.79
C LEU A 16 6.03 -8.97 -11.09
N HIS A 17 4.80 -9.33 -11.46
CA HIS A 17 4.14 -8.74 -12.60
C HIS A 17 4.07 -7.20 -12.49
N PRO A 18 4.28 -6.42 -13.57
CA PRO A 18 4.30 -4.95 -13.52
C PRO A 18 3.05 -4.32 -12.88
N ASN A 19 1.86 -4.89 -13.15
CA ASN A 19 0.63 -4.43 -12.51
C ASN A 19 0.61 -4.69 -10.99
N GLY A 20 1.25 -5.76 -10.51
CA GLY A 20 1.44 -6.01 -9.08
C GLY A 20 2.36 -4.97 -8.43
N VAL A 21 3.46 -4.61 -9.11
CA VAL A 21 4.32 -3.51 -8.68
C VAL A 21 3.54 -2.19 -8.60
N MET A 22 2.69 -1.90 -9.59
CA MET A 22 1.83 -0.73 -9.59
C MET A 22 0.86 -0.72 -8.38
N LEU A 23 0.22 -1.85 -8.07
CA LEU A 23 -0.64 -1.96 -6.89
C LEU A 23 0.16 -1.71 -5.60
N LEU A 24 1.37 -2.26 -5.46
CA LEU A 24 2.22 -2.02 -4.28
C LEU A 24 2.57 -0.54 -4.12
N VAL A 25 2.93 0.14 -5.21
CA VAL A 25 3.21 1.58 -5.19
C VAL A 25 1.96 2.37 -4.78
N ILE A 26 0.80 2.07 -5.35
CA ILE A 26 -0.47 2.72 -4.98
C ILE A 26 -0.79 2.48 -3.50
N GLY A 27 -0.63 1.25 -3.01
CA GLY A 27 -0.84 0.93 -1.60
C GLY A 27 0.11 1.69 -0.68
N GLY A 28 1.39 1.78 -1.02
CA GLY A 28 2.39 2.56 -0.28
C GLY A 28 2.09 4.06 -0.25
N LEU A 29 1.61 4.62 -1.37
CA LEU A 29 1.15 6.01 -1.44
C LEU A 29 -0.08 6.24 -0.57
N LEU A 30 -1.06 5.34 -0.58
CA LEU A 30 -2.25 5.44 0.29
C LEU A 30 -1.87 5.45 1.77
N TYR A 31 -0.96 4.58 2.20
CA TYR A 31 -0.43 4.62 3.58
C TYR A 31 0.29 5.93 3.90
N THR A 32 1.09 6.43 2.96
CA THR A 32 1.87 7.67 3.14
C THR A 32 0.94 8.89 3.26
N PHE A 33 -0.06 9.01 2.38
CA PHE A 33 -1.06 10.07 2.47
C PHE A 33 -1.95 9.93 3.72
N GLY A 34 -2.34 8.72 4.09
CA GLY A 34 -3.04 8.46 5.34
C GLY A 34 -2.26 8.99 6.55
N ALA A 35 -0.94 8.79 6.59
CA ALA A 35 -0.10 9.27 7.68
C ALA A 35 -0.12 10.81 7.83
N VAL A 36 -0.29 11.55 6.73
CA VAL A 36 -0.49 13.01 6.79
C VAL A 36 -1.76 13.35 7.57
N PHE A 37 -2.87 12.68 7.26
CA PHE A 37 -4.14 12.88 7.98
C PHE A 37 -4.10 12.38 9.42
N TYR A 38 -3.28 11.37 9.72
CA TYR A 38 -3.06 10.91 11.09
C TYR A 38 -2.40 11.99 11.96
N VAL A 39 -1.36 12.65 11.44
CA VAL A 39 -0.62 13.68 12.18
C VAL A 39 -1.38 15.01 12.22
N TRP A 40 -2.24 15.28 11.22
CA TRP A 40 -2.98 16.52 11.12
C TRP A 40 -4.16 16.61 12.11
N ARG A 41 -3.91 17.14 13.31
CA ARG A 41 -4.91 17.35 14.37
C ARG A 41 -5.83 18.58 14.19
N GLY A 42 -5.97 19.08 12.96
CA GLY A 42 -6.70 20.32 12.67
C GLY A 42 -8.23 20.18 12.66
N PHE A 43 -8.77 18.96 12.67
CA PHE A 43 -10.21 18.71 12.65
C PHE A 43 -10.59 17.39 13.34
N LYS A 44 -11.83 17.30 13.80
CA LYS A 44 -12.34 16.23 14.69
C LYS A 44 -12.15 14.81 14.15
N TYR A 45 -12.27 14.60 12.84
CA TYR A 45 -12.32 13.27 12.21
C TYR A 45 -11.05 12.82 11.50
N HIS A 46 -9.93 13.52 11.71
CA HIS A 46 -8.62 13.19 11.15
C HIS A 46 -8.21 11.71 11.29
N HIS A 47 -8.42 11.12 12.47
CA HIS A 47 -8.11 9.72 12.74
C HIS A 47 -9.01 8.74 11.98
N ALA A 48 -10.31 9.04 11.82
CA ALA A 48 -11.21 8.21 11.03
C ALA A 48 -10.84 8.25 9.55
N LEU A 49 -10.47 9.43 9.04
CA LEU A 49 -9.98 9.56 7.66
C LEU A 49 -8.68 8.79 7.44
N TRP A 50 -7.74 8.83 8.40
CA TRP A 50 -6.55 7.99 8.39
C TRP A 50 -6.90 6.49 8.24
N HIS A 51 -7.88 5.99 9.00
CA HIS A 51 -8.33 4.61 8.87
C HIS A 51 -8.84 4.27 7.47
N LEU A 52 -9.52 5.18 6.78
CA LEU A 52 -9.97 4.95 5.39
C LEU A 52 -8.80 4.79 4.43
N PHE A 53 -7.77 5.62 4.56
CA PHE A 53 -6.55 5.50 3.76
C PHE A 53 -5.80 4.19 4.04
N VAL A 54 -5.67 3.81 5.32
CA VAL A 54 -5.06 2.54 5.72
C VAL A 54 -5.85 1.36 5.16
N LEU A 55 -7.19 1.38 5.27
CA LEU A 55 -8.05 0.33 4.73
C LEU A 55 -7.91 0.20 3.21
N ALA A 56 -7.94 1.32 2.48
CA ALA A 56 -7.72 1.33 1.04
C ALA A 56 -6.33 0.77 0.67
N GLY A 57 -5.29 1.19 1.38
CA GLY A 57 -3.93 0.66 1.20
C GLY A 57 -3.85 -0.85 1.43
N THR A 58 -4.52 -1.36 2.47
CA THR A 58 -4.61 -2.80 2.76
C THR A 58 -5.35 -3.57 1.67
N ILE A 59 -6.47 -3.04 1.18
CA ILE A 59 -7.26 -3.66 0.08
C ILE A 59 -6.40 -3.77 -1.18
N VAL A 60 -5.66 -2.73 -1.53
CA VAL A 60 -4.77 -2.74 -2.70
C VAL A 60 -3.63 -3.76 -2.52
N HIS A 61 -3.03 -3.85 -1.33
CA HIS A 61 -2.02 -4.88 -1.04
C HIS A 61 -2.61 -6.30 -1.13
N PHE A 62 -3.83 -6.50 -0.62
CA PHE A 62 -4.53 -7.77 -0.72
C PHE A 62 -4.72 -8.19 -2.18
N PHE A 63 -5.19 -7.29 -3.05
CA PHE A 63 -5.31 -7.59 -4.48
C PHE A 63 -3.98 -7.83 -5.17
N CYS A 64 -2.90 -7.15 -4.78
CA CYS A 64 -1.56 -7.45 -5.30
C CYS A 64 -1.18 -8.91 -5.05
N VAL A 65 -1.38 -9.39 -3.82
CA VAL A 65 -1.06 -10.76 -3.45
C VAL A 65 -1.99 -11.74 -4.16
N LEU A 66 -3.30 -11.46 -4.12
CA LEU A 66 -4.33 -12.32 -4.70
C LEU A 66 -4.15 -12.52 -6.21
N LEU A 67 -3.82 -11.46 -6.96
CA LEU A 67 -3.78 -11.48 -8.42
C LEU A 67 -2.39 -11.77 -9.00
N TYR A 68 -1.32 -11.44 -8.29
CA TYR A 68 0.04 -11.44 -8.86
C TYR A 68 1.07 -12.23 -8.05
N VAL A 69 0.69 -12.81 -6.90
CA VAL A 69 1.60 -13.62 -6.07
C VAL A 69 1.09 -15.04 -5.89
N LEU A 70 -0.22 -15.23 -5.69
CA LEU A 70 -0.77 -16.56 -5.53
C LEU A 70 -0.69 -17.38 -6.82
N PRO A 71 -0.26 -18.65 -6.76
CA PRO A 71 -0.34 -19.55 -7.89
C PRO A 71 -1.81 -19.84 -8.18
N VAL A 72 -2.27 -19.41 -9.36
CA VAL A 72 -3.60 -19.78 -9.88
C VAL A 72 -3.37 -21.02 -10.73
N ASN A 73 -3.69 -22.19 -10.18
CA ASN A 73 -3.61 -23.47 -10.88
C ASN A 73 -4.57 -23.52 -12.07
#